data_AF-A0A7M3YFG2-F1
#
_entry.id   AF-A0A7M3YFG2-F1
#
_cell.length_a   1.000
_cell.length_b   1.000
_cell.length_c   1.000
_cell.angle_alpha   90.00
_cell.angle_beta   90.00
_cell.angle_gamma   90.00
#
_symmetry.space_group_name_H-M   'P 1'
#
loop_
_entity.id
_entity.type
_entity.pdbx_description
1 polymer ?
#
loop_
_entity_poly.entity_id
_entity_poly.type
_entity_poly.pdbx_seq_one_letter_code
_entity_poly.pdbx_strand_id
1 'polypeptide(L)'
;RCLLIESTEDGCRIVDGDEMADHILRSANGKWHLAASIESDLSLASSLDRLNADIEFSQTAVGDRWLSHALRASESRVLGVEDSGHLVMSSPNPHGGRCLVGDGVASLLAVLCAMSC
;
A
#
# COMPACT_ATOMS: atom_id res chain seq x y z
N ARG A 1 -5.26 -5.84 8.72
CA ARG A 1 -3.81 -5.96 8.97
C ARG A 1 -3.36 -7.37 8.67
N CYS A 2 -2.27 -7.53 7.93
CA CYS A 2 -1.57 -8.80 7.76
C CYS A 2 -0.09 -8.52 7.52
N LEU A 3 0.76 -9.48 7.83
CA LEU A 3 2.16 -9.53 7.41
C LEU A 3 2.34 -10.87 6.71
N LEU A 4 3.29 -10.95 5.78
CA LEU A 4 3.61 -12.20 5.10
C LEU A 4 4.91 -12.77 5.67
N ILE A 5 5.02 -14.09 5.61
CA ILE A 5 6.28 -14.78 5.87
C ILE A 5 6.75 -15.32 4.53
N GLU A 6 7.95 -14.94 4.12
CA GLU A 6 8.60 -15.45 2.91
C GLU A 6 9.71 -16.44 3.30
N SER A 7 9.75 -17.59 2.64
CA SER A 7 10.84 -18.56 2.79
C SER A 7 12.09 -18.04 2.10
N THR A 8 13.23 -18.16 2.77
CA THR A 8 14.55 -17.87 2.21
C THR A 8 15.36 -19.18 2.11
N GLU A 9 16.58 -19.12 1.55
CA GLU A 9 17.47 -20.30 1.46
C GLU A 9 17.77 -20.92 2.82
N ASP A 10 17.94 -20.07 3.85
CA ASP A 10 18.37 -20.47 5.19
C ASP A 10 17.30 -20.30 6.29
N GLY A 11 16.05 -19.93 5.93
CA GLY A 11 15.00 -19.70 6.92
C GLY A 11 13.77 -18.99 6.38
N CYS A 12 13.30 -18.00 7.13
CA CYS A 12 12.15 -17.19 6.76
C CYS A 12 12.34 -15.72 7.18
N ARG A 13 11.73 -14.81 6.44
CA ARG A 13 11.70 -13.37 6.74
C ARG A 13 10.27 -12.85 6.75
N ILE A 14 10.06 -11.73 7.44
CA ILE A 14 8.78 -11.01 7.40
C ILE A 14 8.80 -10.07 6.20
N VAL A 15 7.68 -10.02 5.48
CA VAL A 15 7.36 -9.00 4.50
C VAL A 15 6.34 -8.09 5.17
N ASP A 16 6.75 -6.87 5.47
CA ASP A 16 5.97 -5.88 6.21
C ASP A 16 5.05 -5.05 5.32
N GLY A 17 4.32 -4.10 5.92
CA GLY A 17 3.38 -3.27 5.18
C GLY A 17 4.04 -2.48 4.04
N ASP A 18 5.26 -1.99 4.24
CA ASP A 18 5.97 -1.18 3.25
C ASP A 18 6.42 -2.03 2.07
N GLU A 19 6.98 -3.21 2.34
CA GLU A 19 7.36 -4.15 1.29
C GLU A 19 6.14 -4.73 0.57
N MET A 20 5.04 -4.99 1.28
CA MET A 20 3.77 -5.36 0.67
C MET A 20 3.26 -4.28 -0.29
N ALA A 21 3.31 -3.00 0.11
CA ALA A 21 2.91 -1.89 -0.74
C ALA A 21 3.82 -1.77 -1.97
N ASP A 22 5.12 -1.98 -1.79
CA ASP A 22 6.08 -2.00 -2.88
C ASP A 22 5.79 -3.11 -3.90
N HIS A 23 5.50 -4.35 -3.44
CA HIS A 23 5.09 -5.43 -4.35
C HIS A 23 3.86 -5.06 -5.18
N ILE A 24 2.84 -4.46 -4.55
CA ILE A 24 1.64 -4.01 -5.25
C ILE A 24 2.01 -2.96 -6.32
N LEU A 25 2.80 -1.95 -5.96
CA LEU A 25 3.14 -0.85 -6.86
C LEU A 25 4.10 -1.25 -7.98
N ARG A 26 5.00 -2.23 -7.76
CA ARG A 26 5.84 -2.82 -8.83
C ARG A 26 5.03 -3.48 -9.93
N SER A 27 3.93 -4.15 -9.56
CA SER A 27 3.02 -4.78 -10.52
C SER A 27 2.06 -3.79 -11.21
N ALA A 28 2.01 -2.55 -10.71
CA ALA A 28 1.04 -1.56 -11.12
C ALA A 28 1.50 -0.71 -12.31
N ASN A 29 0.52 -0.14 -13.02
CA ASN A 29 0.72 0.84 -14.08
C ASN A 29 -0.23 2.03 -13.88
N GLY A 30 0.06 3.15 -14.55
CA GLY A 30 -0.76 4.36 -14.53
C GLY A 30 -0.49 5.24 -13.30
N LYS A 31 -1.43 6.15 -13.00
CA LYS A 31 -1.30 7.12 -11.90
C LYS A 31 -1.79 6.57 -10.57
N TRP A 32 -0.93 6.67 -9.57
CA TRP A 32 -1.19 6.26 -8.20
C TRP A 32 -0.91 7.41 -7.22
N HIS A 33 -1.60 7.41 -6.10
CA HIS A 33 -1.30 8.23 -4.95
C HIS A 33 -1.07 7.29 -3.77
N LEU A 34 0.20 7.21 -3.33
CA LEU A 34 0.63 6.46 -2.16
C LEU A 34 0.63 7.39 -0.95
N ALA A 35 -0.08 7.00 0.11
CA ALA A 35 0.06 7.63 1.43
C ALA A 35 0.72 6.64 2.39
N ALA A 36 1.79 7.06 3.08
CA ALA A 36 2.48 6.24 4.06
C ALA A 36 2.53 6.94 5.42
N SER A 37 2.44 6.17 6.51
CA SER A 37 2.61 6.74 7.85
C SER A 37 4.07 7.20 8.06
N ILE A 38 4.30 8.05 9.06
CA ILE A 38 5.66 8.48 9.44
C ILE A 38 6.53 7.35 9.98
N GLU A 39 5.93 6.20 10.32
CA GLU A 39 6.65 5.00 10.77
C GLU A 39 7.14 4.15 9.60
N SER A 40 6.62 4.35 8.39
CA SER A 40 7.07 3.66 7.19
C SER A 40 8.52 3.99 6.85
N ASP A 41 9.22 3.00 6.28
CA ASP A 41 10.60 3.12 5.84
C ASP A 41 10.76 4.24 4.79
N LEU A 42 11.77 5.09 5.00
CA LEU A 42 12.18 6.13 4.05
C LEU A 42 12.58 5.54 2.69
N SER A 43 13.03 4.28 2.66
CA SER A 43 13.39 3.58 1.44
C SER A 43 12.20 3.42 0.48
N LEU A 44 10.97 3.26 1.00
CA LEU A 44 9.75 3.16 0.22
C LEU A 44 9.49 4.46 -0.56
N ALA A 45 9.56 5.60 0.13
CA ALA A 45 9.32 6.91 -0.46
C ALA A 45 10.44 7.37 -1.40
N SER A 46 11.70 7.06 -1.06
CA SER A 46 12.87 7.51 -1.85
C SER A 46 13.12 6.69 -3.11
N SER A 47 12.50 5.51 -3.24
CA SER A 47 12.74 4.61 -4.36
C SER A 47 11.57 4.54 -5.35
N LEU A 48 10.62 5.46 -5.30
CA LEU A 48 9.41 5.42 -6.15
C LEU A 48 9.73 5.59 -7.64
N ASP A 49 10.78 6.34 -7.99
CA ASP A 49 11.18 6.59 -9.38
C ASP A 49 11.60 5.32 -10.15
N ARG A 50 11.88 4.22 -9.45
CA ARG A 50 12.20 2.93 -10.10
C ARG A 50 10.97 2.17 -10.58
N LEU A 51 9.77 2.61 -10.20
CA LEU A 51 8.51 1.93 -10.48
C LEU A 51 7.97 2.39 -11.84
N ASN A 52 7.25 1.51 -12.54
CA ASN A 52 6.63 1.85 -13.83
C ASN A 52 5.40 2.76 -13.68
N ALA A 53 4.80 2.80 -12.49
CA ALA A 53 3.67 3.66 -12.17
C ALA A 53 4.13 5.09 -11.88
N ASP A 54 3.29 6.07 -12.24
CA ASP A 54 3.46 7.47 -11.87
C ASP A 54 2.85 7.67 -10.47
N ILE A 55 3.70 7.88 -9.46
CA ILE A 55 3.30 7.83 -8.06
C ILE A 55 3.43 9.21 -7.42
N GLU A 56 2.30 9.78 -7.03
CA GLU A 56 2.22 10.89 -6.08
C GLU A 56 2.38 10.33 -4.66
N PHE A 57 3.24 10.93 -3.84
CA PHE A 57 3.51 10.48 -2.48
C PHE A 57 3.08 11.50 -1.43
N SER A 58 2.42 11.01 -0.37
CA SER A 58 2.09 11.77 0.83
C SER A 58 2.56 11.04 2.08
N GLN A 59 3.28 11.73 2.96
CA GLN A 59 3.55 11.23 4.32
C GLN A 59 2.45 11.71 5.28
N THR A 60 1.98 10.84 6.17
CA THR A 60 0.94 11.14 7.15
C THR A 60 1.36 10.80 8.56
N ALA A 61 0.57 11.24 9.56
CA ALA A 61 0.64 10.67 10.90
C ALA A 61 0.14 9.22 10.91
N VAL A 62 0.38 8.51 12.02
CA VAL A 62 -0.04 7.12 12.23
C VAL A 62 -1.56 7.03 12.39
N GLY A 63 -2.16 6.08 11.70
CA GLY A 63 -3.56 5.71 11.80
C GLY A 63 -4.33 5.84 10.48
N ASP A 64 -5.23 4.89 10.25
CA ASP A 64 -6.15 4.78 9.10
C ASP A 64 -6.88 6.10 8.76
N ARG A 65 -7.22 6.89 9.78
CA ARG A 65 -7.86 8.21 9.60
C ARG A 65 -6.99 9.17 8.80
N TRP A 66 -5.68 9.21 9.06
CA TRP A 66 -4.77 10.13 8.40
C TRP A 66 -4.44 9.69 6.98
N LEU A 67 -4.25 8.39 6.77
CA LEU A 67 -4.14 7.78 5.43
C LEU A 67 -5.39 8.10 4.60
N SER A 68 -6.57 7.84 5.15
CA SER A 68 -7.84 8.11 4.48
C SER A 68 -8.02 9.61 4.20
N HIS A 69 -7.60 10.47 5.12
CA HIS A 69 -7.65 11.92 4.93
C HIS A 69 -6.78 12.35 3.75
N ALA A 70 -5.54 11.87 3.64
CA ALA A 70 -4.64 12.22 2.54
C ALA A 70 -5.17 11.74 1.18
N LEU A 71 -5.78 10.54 1.14
CA LEU A 71 -6.17 9.89 -0.10
C LEU A 71 -7.57 10.25 -0.61
N ARG A 72 -8.46 10.81 0.23
CA ARG A 72 -9.90 10.97 -0.10
C ARG A 72 -10.20 11.77 -1.36
N ALA A 73 -9.34 12.74 -1.69
CA ALA A 73 -9.53 13.68 -2.80
C ALA A 73 -8.69 13.30 -4.03
N SER A 74 -7.98 12.17 -3.98
CA SER A 74 -7.17 11.72 -5.10
C SER A 74 -8.06 11.13 -6.19
N GLU A 75 -7.90 11.65 -7.40
CA GLU A 75 -8.49 11.12 -8.63
C GLU A 75 -7.72 9.90 -9.17
N SER A 76 -6.52 9.62 -8.62
CA SER A 76 -5.67 8.50 -8.97
C SER A 76 -6.10 7.20 -8.27
N ARG A 77 -5.50 6.08 -8.66
CA ARG A 77 -5.54 4.85 -7.83
C ARG A 77 -4.85 5.16 -6.50
N VAL A 78 -5.30 4.59 -5.40
CA VAL A 78 -4.75 4.92 -4.08
C VAL A 78 -4.32 3.69 -3.32
N LEU A 79 -3.27 3.87 -2.54
CA LEU A 79 -2.79 2.90 -1.58
C LEU A 79 -2.35 3.66 -0.33
N GLY A 80 -2.94 3.32 0.80
CA GLY A 80 -2.47 3.76 2.12
C GLY A 80 -1.68 2.63 2.77
N VAL A 81 -0.57 2.94 3.45
CA VAL A 81 0.27 1.95 4.11
C VAL A 81 0.72 2.40 5.50
N GLU A 82 0.73 1.46 6.42
CA GLU A 82 1.50 1.50 7.67
C GLU A 82 2.44 0.28 7.68
N ASP A 83 3.68 0.48 8.13
CA ASP A 83 4.71 -0.56 8.35
C ASP A 83 4.16 -1.81 9.07
N SER A 84 3.24 -1.63 10.02
CA SER A 84 2.54 -2.67 10.78
C SER A 84 1.69 -3.64 9.94
N GLY A 85 1.66 -3.51 8.61
CA GLY A 85 0.90 -4.38 7.70
C GLY A 85 -0.56 -3.96 7.54
N HIS A 86 -0.88 -2.70 7.84
CA HIS A 86 -2.19 -2.13 7.55
C HIS A 86 -2.16 -1.42 6.20
N LEU A 87 -2.78 -2.03 5.20
CA LEU A 87 -3.01 -1.38 3.92
C LEU A 87 -4.44 -0.87 3.84
N VAL A 88 -4.61 0.30 3.24
CA VAL A 88 -5.89 0.93 2.98
C VAL A 88 -6.07 1.03 1.46
N MET A 89 -7.14 0.43 0.95
CA MET A 89 -7.43 0.36 -0.48
C MET A 89 -8.84 0.87 -0.79
N SER A 90 -9.09 1.10 -2.07
CA SER A 90 -10.40 1.56 -2.52
C SER A 90 -11.47 0.48 -2.46
N SER A 91 -12.63 0.87 -1.96
CA SER A 91 -13.85 0.09 -1.97
C SER A 91 -14.98 0.90 -2.61
N PRO A 92 -15.90 0.27 -3.37
CA PRO A 92 -17.03 0.98 -3.97
C PRO A 92 -17.94 1.61 -2.90
N ASN A 93 -18.42 2.82 -3.15
CA ASN A 93 -19.43 3.47 -2.34
C ASN A 93 -20.82 3.34 -3.02
N PRO A 94 -21.87 2.84 -2.33
CA PRO A 94 -23.22 2.72 -2.89
C PRO A 94 -23.83 4.02 -3.43
N HIS A 95 -23.37 5.18 -2.93
CA HIS A 95 -23.84 6.50 -3.31
C HIS A 95 -22.92 7.20 -4.32
N GLY A 96 -21.98 6.46 -4.93
CA GLY A 96 -20.98 7.00 -5.85
C GLY A 96 -19.70 7.47 -5.14
N GLY A 97 -18.62 7.57 -5.91
CA GLY A 97 -17.28 7.83 -5.38
C GLY A 97 -16.60 6.58 -4.82
N ARG A 98 -15.66 6.80 -3.89
CA ARG A 98 -14.86 5.72 -3.28
C ARG A 98 -14.92 5.79 -1.75
N CYS A 99 -14.91 4.63 -1.13
CA CYS A 99 -14.54 4.47 0.27
C CYS A 99 -13.10 3.94 0.36
N LEU A 100 -12.48 4.12 1.52
CA LEU A 100 -11.17 3.58 1.84
C LEU A 100 -11.32 2.61 2.99
N VAL A 101 -10.81 1.40 2.82
CA VAL A 101 -10.98 0.31 3.78
C VAL A 101 -9.65 -0.42 3.92
N GLY A 102 -9.27 -0.72 5.16
CA GLY A 102 -8.20 -1.66 5.44
C GLY A 102 -8.75 -3.02 5.86
N ASP A 103 -8.39 -4.05 5.09
CA ASP A 103 -8.77 -5.44 5.33
C ASP A 103 -7.53 -6.34 5.15
N GLY A 104 -7.22 -7.16 6.16
CA GLY A 104 -6.01 -7.99 6.13
C GLY A 104 -6.05 -9.12 5.10
N VAL A 105 -7.21 -9.73 4.87
CA VAL A 105 -7.34 -10.84 3.91
C VAL A 105 -7.28 -10.29 2.49
N ALA A 106 -7.97 -9.18 2.22
CA ALA A 106 -7.90 -8.51 0.92
C ALA A 106 -6.48 -8.02 0.62
N SER A 107 -5.78 -7.46 1.62
CA SER A 107 -4.38 -7.04 1.50
C SER A 107 -3.47 -8.22 1.14
N LEU A 108 -3.59 -9.35 1.85
CA LEU A 108 -2.84 -10.56 1.56
C LEU A 108 -3.07 -11.03 0.11
N LEU A 109 -4.32 -11.11 -0.32
CA LEU A 109 -4.65 -11.54 -1.68
C LEU A 109 -4.10 -10.57 -2.73
N ALA A 110 -4.18 -9.26 -2.48
CA ALA A 110 -3.65 -8.24 -3.38
C ALA A 110 -2.13 -8.38 -3.56
N VAL A 111 -1.39 -8.58 -2.46
CA VAL A 111 0.07 -8.77 -2.49
C VAL A 111 0.43 -10.06 -3.22
N LEU A 112 -0.22 -11.19 -2.91
CA LEU A 112 0.04 -12.47 -3.60
C LEU A 112 -0.24 -12.38 -5.10
N CYS A 113 -1.31 -11.68 -5.50
CA CYS A 113 -1.59 -11.42 -6.92
C CYS A 113 -0.48 -10.57 -7.55
N ALA A 114 -0.02 -9.53 -6.88
CA ALA A 114 1.05 -8.66 -7.37
C ALA A 114 2.39 -9.38 -7.52
N MET A 115 2.73 -10.30 -6.60
CA MET A 115 3.94 -11.13 -6.66
C MET A 115 3.89 -12.20 -7.77
N SER A 116 2.70 -12.49 -8.30
CA SER A 116 2.51 -13.51 -9.35
C SER A 116 2.60 -12.95 -10.78
N CYS A 117 2.76 -11.63 -10.92
CA CYS A 117 2.86 -10.91 -12.20
C CYS A 117 4.32 -10.76 -12.64
#